data_AF-A0A4P5RRE1-F1
#
_entry.id   AF-A0A4P5RRE1-F1
#
_cell.length_a   1.000
_cell.length_b   1.000
_cell.length_c   1.000
_cell.angle_alpha   90.00
_cell.angle_beta   90.00
_cell.angle_gamma   90.00
#
_symmetry.space_group_name_H-M   'P 1'
#
loop_
_entity.id
_entity.type
_entity.pdbx_description
1 polymer ?
#
loop_
_entity_poly.entity_id
_entity_poly.type
_entity_poly.pdbx_seq_one_letter_code
_entity_poly.pdbx_strand_id
1 'polypeptide(L)' 'MQQAARVSSYTAFYVTEVNLTSDRRTGKLVEFNETKKMFSTPDDERTEAYVTGKMG' A
#
# COMPACT_ATOMS: atom_id res chain seq x y z
N MET A 1 -3.03 -9.96 19.20
CA MET A 1 -3.74 -8.74 18.75
C MET A 1 -4.74 -9.13 17.68
N GLN A 2 -6.03 -9.23 18.03
CA GLN A 2 -7.08 -9.12 17.01
C GLN A 2 -7.19 -7.63 16.67
N GLN A 3 -6.26 -7.11 15.86
CA GLN A 3 -6.55 -5.87 15.16
C GLN A 3 -7.74 -6.15 14.24
N ALA A 4 -8.70 -5.22 14.23
CA ALA A 4 -9.95 -5.29 13.50
C ALA A 4 -9.78 -6.06 12.18
N ALA A 5 -10.55 -7.14 12.01
CA ALA A 5 -10.59 -7.85 10.75
C ALA A 5 -10.82 -6.80 9.65
N ARG A 6 -9.95 -6.77 8.64
CA ARG A 6 -10.06 -5.81 7.53
C ARG A 6 -11.43 -6.01 6.89
N VAL A 7 -12.34 -5.06 7.10
CA VAL A 7 -13.77 -5.19 6.71
C VAL A 7 -14.03 -4.82 5.25
N SER A 8 -13.15 -4.05 4.63
CA SER A 8 -13.29 -3.65 3.23
C SER A 8 -13.01 -4.81 2.28
N SER A 9 -13.85 -4.98 1.25
CA SER A 9 -13.62 -5.97 0.19
C SER A 9 -12.40 -5.64 -0.68
N TYR A 10 -12.08 -4.36 -0.82
CA TYR A 10 -10.96 -3.85 -1.61
C TYR A 10 -10.04 -2.95 -0.77
N THR A 11 -8.77 -2.90 -1.15
CA THR A 11 -7.74 -2.08 -0.51
C THR A 11 -6.91 -1.37 -1.58
N ALA A 12 -6.58 -0.10 -1.32
CA ALA A 12 -5.68 0.71 -2.13
C ALA A 12 -4.39 1.00 -1.35
N PHE A 13 -3.24 0.79 -1.96
CA PHE A 13 -1.94 1.16 -1.43
C PHE A 13 -1.42 2.43 -2.10
N TYR A 14 -1.01 3.41 -1.30
CA TYR A 14 -0.47 4.68 -1.76
C TYR A 14 0.94 4.90 -1.22
N VAL A 15 1.78 5.55 -2.02
CA VAL A 15 3.07 6.10 -1.58
C VAL A 15 3.10 7.61 -1.76
N THR A 16 3.92 8.29 -0.97
CA THR A 16 4.14 9.72 -1.13
C THR A 16 5.18 9.98 -2.21
N GLU A 17 4.78 10.64 -3.30
CA GLU A 17 5.73 11.24 -4.23
C GLU A 17 6.14 12.63 -3.73
N VAL A 18 7.46 12.83 -3.66
CA VAL A 18 8.06 14.11 -3.29
C VAL A 18 8.54 14.80 -4.55
N ASN A 19 8.06 16.02 -4.78
CA ASN A 19 8.57 16.87 -5.84
C ASN A 19 9.83 17.59 -5.32
N LEU A 20 10.96 17.47 -6.03
CA LEU A 20 12.24 18.07 -5.61
C LEU A 20 12.30 19.59 -5.81
N THR A 21 11.36 20.17 -6.57
CA THR A 21 11.31 21.61 -6.89
C THR A 21 10.14 22.33 -6.21
N SER A 22 9.24 21.61 -5.54
CA SER A 22 8.08 22.16 -4.85
C SER A 22 7.81 21.36 -3.59
N ASP A 23 7.49 22.02 -2.47
CA ASP A 23 7.12 21.36 -1.20
C ASP A 23 5.76 20.60 -1.24
N ARG A 24 5.22 20.39 -2.46
CA ARG A 24 3.98 19.67 -2.66
C ARG A 24 4.23 18.16 -2.64
N ARG A 25 3.66 17.52 -1.63
CA ARG A 25 3.59 16.05 -1.50
C ARG A 25 2.29 15.54 -2.10
N THR A 26 2.36 14.49 -2.92
CA THR A 26 1.16 13.88 -3.53
C THR A 26 1.14 12.39 -3.25
N GLY A 27 -0.03 11.86 -2.91
CA GLY A 27 -0.23 10.41 -2.83
C GLY A 27 -0.32 9.82 -4.23
N LYS A 28 0.58 8.88 -4.55
CA LYS A 28 0.50 8.07 -5.76
C LYS A 28 -0.13 6.73 -5.42
N LEU A 29 -1.22 6.39 -6.11
CA LEU A 29 -1.78 5.04 -6.05
C LEU A 29 -0.76 4.07 -6.67
N VAL A 30 -0.30 3.10 -5.88
CA VAL A 30 0.61 2.04 -6.31
C VAL A 30 -0.19 0.84 -6.81
N GLU A 31 -1.14 0.38 -6.00
CA GLU A 31 -1.93 -0.82 -6.31
C GLU A 31 -3.32 -0.73 -5.67
N PHE A 32 -4.33 -1.27 -6.35
CA PHE A 32 -5.69 -1.40 -5.86
C PHE A 32 -6.23 -2.78 -6.23
N ASN A 33 -6.57 -3.58 -5.22
CA ASN A 33 -7.07 -4.94 -5.45
C ASN A 33 -7.95 -5.43 -4.29
N GLU A 34 -8.45 -6.66 -4.39
CA GLU A 34 -9.12 -7.34 -3.28
C GLU A 34 -8.24 -7.34 -2.03
N THR A 35 -8.83 -7.03 -0.88
CA THR A 35 -8.09 -6.97 0.39
C THR A 35 -7.35 -8.27 0.67
N LYS A 36 -7.93 -9.43 0.36
CA LYS A 36 -7.25 -10.72 0.57
C LYS A 36 -5.97 -10.81 -0.26
N LYS A 37 -6.02 -10.43 -1.54
CA LYS A 37 -4.89 -10.46 -2.46
C LYS A 37 -3.79 -9.48 -2.06
N MET A 38 -4.17 -8.24 -1.73
CA MET A 38 -3.24 -7.18 -1.28
C MET A 38 -2.37 -7.62 -0.09
N PHE A 39 -2.88 -8.50 0.78
CA PHE A 39 -2.19 -8.98 1.98
C PHE A 39 -1.71 -10.44 1.89
N SER A 40 -1.80 -11.08 0.73
CA SER A 40 -1.30 -12.45 0.50
C SER A 40 -0.23 -12.50 -0.59
N THR A 41 -0.59 -12.08 -1.80
CA THR A 41 0.21 -12.16 -3.03
C THR A 41 -0.15 -10.94 -3.88
N PRO A 42 0.29 -9.73 -3.47
CA PRO A 42 0.05 -8.52 -4.23
C PRO A 42 0.75 -8.59 -5.60
N ASP A 43 0.28 -7.78 -6.55
CA ASP A 43 0.82 -7.75 -7.90
C ASP A 43 2.04 -6.82 -8.05
N ASP A 44 2.21 -5.84 -7.15
CA ASP A 44 3.33 -4.89 -7.17
C ASP A 44 4.36 -5.21 -6.07
N GLU A 45 5.63 -5.29 -6.44
CA GLU A 45 6.75 -5.57 -5.53
C GLU A 45 6.85 -4.55 -4.39
N ARG A 46 6.43 -3.30 -4.60
CA ARG A 46 6.44 -2.27 -3.55
C ARG A 46 5.35 -2.54 -2.51
N THR A 47 4.20 -3.04 -2.93
CA THR A 47 3.13 -3.51 -2.03
C THR A 47 3.62 -4.73 -1.25
N GLU A 48 4.27 -5.69 -1.91
CA GLU A 48 4.85 -6.87 -1.25
C GLU A 48 5.89 -6.46 -0.20
N ALA A 49 6.82 -5.57 -0.55
CA ALA A 49 7.86 -5.09 0.34
C ALA A 49 7.28 -4.38 1.58
N TYR A 50 6.20 -3.61 1.40
CA TYR A 50 5.49 -2.93 2.50
C TYR A 50 4.78 -3.94 3.41
N VAL A 51 4.01 -4.86 2.84
CA VAL A 51 3.20 -5.83 3.60
C VAL A 51 4.05 -6.85 4.34
N THR A 52 5.15 -7.29 3.75
CA THR A 52 6.07 -8.25 4.36
C THR A 52 7.03 -7.64 5.38
N GLY A 53 7.03 -6.30 5.52
CA GLY A 53 7.92 -5.61 6.45
C GLY A 53 9.39 -5.61 6.02
N LYS A 54 9.70 -5.88 4.74
CA LYS A 54 11.06 -5.74 4.18
C LYS A 54 11.51 -4.27 4.05
N MET A 55 10.59 -3.33 4.22
CA MET A 55 10.86 -1.90 4.35
C MET A 55 10.76 -1.50 5.83
N GLY A 56 11.83 -1.72 6.57
CA GLY A 56 12.00 -1.37 7.99
C GLY A 56 13.46 -1.24 8.36
#